data_AF-A0AAZ3NV05-F1
#
_entry.id   AF-A0AAZ3NV05-F1
#
_cell.length_a   1.000
_cell.length_b   1.000
_cell.length_c   1.000
_cell.angle_alpha   90.00
_cell.angle_beta   90.00
_cell.angle_gamma   90.00
#
_symmetry.space_group_name_H-M   'P 1'
#
loop_
_entity.id
_entity.type
_entity.pdbx_description
1 polymer ?
#
loop_
_entity_poly.entity_id
_entity_poly.type
_entity_poly.pdbx_seq_one_letter_code
_entity_poly.pdbx_strand_id
1 'polypeptide(L)'
;MVENSDFTPSQVGSLFTFLARQLAKPDNTLFVNRKLFDQVLEFLCSPDDDSRHTERQQVLLELLQVGGVVQFDEGRLLGLAEKAEFYQICEFLYEQKHLYDKILDCYLRDPLRKEEIFNYIHNLLSMPGYSSEEKHCVWDKALLHIAELVTLDPAKSADLVAMHFPEEVRPIITRLQFGVT
;
A
#
# COMPACT_ATOMS: atom_id res chain seq x y z
N MET A 1 -13.62 25.64 0.09
CA MET A 1 -13.69 26.42 1.35
C MET A 1 -14.99 26.07 2.03
N VAL A 2 -14.97 25.01 2.85
CA VAL A 2 -15.98 24.82 3.90
C VAL A 2 -15.51 25.67 5.08
N GLU A 3 -15.53 27.00 4.90
CA GLU A 3 -15.01 27.95 5.90
C GLU A 3 -16.14 28.69 6.64
N ASN A 4 -17.39 28.20 6.54
CA ASN A 4 -18.53 28.78 7.25
C ASN A 4 -19.66 27.76 7.42
N SER A 5 -19.59 26.83 8.38
CA SER A 5 -20.76 25.98 8.60
C SER A 5 -20.83 25.38 10.00
N ASP A 6 -22.05 25.37 10.55
CA ASP A 6 -22.49 24.63 11.75
C ASP A 6 -22.37 23.09 11.61
N PHE A 7 -21.50 22.59 10.73
CA PHE A 7 -21.31 21.17 10.49
C PHE A 7 -20.21 20.62 11.40
N THR A 8 -20.52 19.49 12.02
CA THR A 8 -19.53 18.73 12.78
C THR A 8 -18.46 18.14 11.84
N PRO A 9 -17.23 17.87 12.34
CA PRO A 9 -16.19 17.19 11.57
C PRO A 9 -16.67 15.87 10.92
N SER A 10 -17.51 15.10 11.63
CA SER A 10 -18.10 13.88 11.07
C SER A 10 -19.05 14.14 9.89
N GLN A 11 -19.81 15.25 9.89
CA GLN A 11 -20.70 15.58 8.77
C GLN A 11 -19.90 16.02 7.54
N VAL A 12 -18.86 16.83 7.76
CA VAL A 12 -17.91 17.22 6.70
C VAL A 12 -17.23 15.98 6.13
N GLY A 13 -16.81 15.06 7.00
CA GLY A 13 -16.23 13.78 6.59
C GLY A 13 -17.17 12.91 5.77
N SER A 14 -18.42 12.75 6.23
CA SER A 14 -19.44 12.01 5.47
C SER A 14 -19.71 12.64 4.09
N LEU A 15 -19.70 13.97 3.98
CA LEU A 15 -19.83 14.66 2.70
C LEU A 15 -18.63 14.37 1.78
N PHE A 16 -17.41 14.43 2.30
CA PHE A 16 -16.20 14.14 1.51
C PHE A 16 -16.14 12.69 1.06
N THR A 17 -16.49 11.73 1.92
CA THR A 17 -16.64 10.33 1.54
C THR A 17 -17.71 10.15 0.45
N PHE A 18 -18.86 10.81 0.58
CA PHE A 18 -19.90 10.77 -0.44
C PHE A 18 -19.43 11.33 -1.78
N LEU A 19 -18.75 12.49 -1.78
CA LEU A 19 -18.20 13.11 -2.99
C LEU A 19 -17.17 12.21 -3.65
N ALA A 20 -16.22 11.65 -2.89
CA ALA A 20 -15.24 10.70 -3.41
C ALA A 20 -15.90 9.51 -4.10
N ARG A 21 -16.91 8.89 -3.46
CA ARG A 21 -17.68 7.80 -4.08
C ARG A 21 -18.45 8.21 -5.34
N GLN A 22 -18.99 9.42 -5.41
CA GLN A 22 -19.64 9.89 -6.64
C GLN A 22 -18.63 10.15 -7.76
N LEU A 23 -17.44 10.65 -7.42
CA LEU A 23 -16.37 10.91 -8.38
C LEU A 23 -15.76 9.62 -8.92
N ALA A 24 -15.76 8.56 -8.12
CA ALA A 24 -15.38 7.21 -8.50
C ALA A 24 -16.41 6.48 -9.38
N LYS A 25 -17.48 7.13 -9.86
CA LYS A 25 -18.42 6.49 -10.79
C LYS A 25 -17.96 6.69 -12.24
N PRO A 26 -18.01 5.66 -13.11
CA PRO A 26 -17.58 5.79 -14.50
C PRO A 26 -18.38 6.83 -15.31
N ASP A 27 -19.67 7.02 -15.00
CA ASP A 27 -20.56 7.99 -15.66
C ASP A 27 -20.72 9.31 -14.87
N ASN A 28 -19.69 9.67 -14.11
CA ASN A 28 -19.63 10.89 -13.31
C ASN A 28 -19.74 12.16 -14.19
N THR A 29 -20.69 13.04 -13.86
CA THR A 29 -20.85 14.37 -14.47
C THR A 29 -20.48 15.53 -13.52
N LEU A 30 -20.04 15.21 -12.30
CA LEU A 30 -19.61 16.16 -11.28
C LEU A 30 -18.29 16.80 -11.66
N PHE A 31 -18.33 18.12 -11.89
CA PHE A 31 -17.14 18.94 -11.99
C PHE A 31 -16.82 19.55 -10.63
N VAL A 32 -15.75 19.09 -10.01
CA VAL A 32 -15.22 19.65 -8.75
C VAL A 32 -13.92 20.41 -9.02
N ASN A 33 -13.78 21.59 -8.39
CA ASN A 33 -12.55 22.34 -8.46
C ASN A 33 -11.43 21.59 -7.72
N ARG A 34 -10.21 21.60 -8.28
CA ARG A 34 -8.97 21.06 -7.68
C ARG A 34 -8.81 21.37 -6.18
N LYS A 35 -9.18 22.57 -5.71
CA LYS A 35 -9.10 22.92 -4.28
C LYS A 35 -10.04 22.07 -3.40
N LEU A 36 -11.24 21.76 -3.86
CA LEU A 36 -12.16 20.90 -3.11
C LEU A 36 -11.65 19.45 -3.08
N PHE A 37 -11.06 19.00 -4.19
CA PHE A 37 -10.51 17.67 -4.30
C PHE A 37 -9.27 17.47 -3.40
N ASP A 38 -8.38 18.46 -3.36
CA ASP A 38 -7.25 18.49 -2.41
C ASP A 38 -7.73 18.44 -0.95
N GLN A 39 -8.82 19.13 -0.62
CA GLN A 39 -9.42 19.10 0.72
C GLN A 39 -10.00 17.72 1.07
N VAL A 40 -10.64 17.05 0.10
CA VAL A 40 -11.11 15.68 0.26
C VAL A 40 -9.94 14.73 0.53
N LEU A 41 -8.83 14.89 -0.19
CA LEU A 41 -7.64 14.04 -0.01
C LEU A 41 -6.98 14.25 1.36
N GLU A 42 -6.79 15.50 1.77
CA GLU A 42 -6.24 15.82 3.10
C GLU A 42 -7.11 15.27 4.23
N PHE A 43 -8.44 15.32 4.07
CA PHE A 43 -9.36 14.72 5.02
C PHE A 43 -9.25 13.19 5.03
N LEU A 44 -9.31 12.55 3.85
CA LEU A 44 -9.25 11.09 3.75
C LEU A 44 -7.95 10.55 4.31
N CYS A 45 -6.83 11.25 4.17
CA CYS A 45 -5.52 10.84 4.69
C CYS A 45 -5.14 11.46 6.05
N SER A 46 -6.10 12.04 6.79
CA SER A 46 -5.80 12.58 8.12
C SER A 46 -5.45 11.45 9.10
N PRO A 47 -4.32 11.50 9.83
CA PRO A 47 -3.95 10.47 10.80
C PRO A 47 -4.73 10.60 12.12
N ASP A 48 -5.36 11.75 12.40
CA ASP A 48 -5.98 12.06 13.69
C ASP A 48 -7.35 11.39 13.90
N ASP A 49 -7.92 10.76 12.87
CA ASP A 49 -9.20 10.04 12.95
C ASP A 49 -9.01 8.54 12.72
N ASP A 50 -8.58 7.83 13.77
CA ASP A 50 -8.40 6.38 13.71
C ASP A 50 -9.73 5.62 13.55
N SER A 51 -10.85 6.29 13.87
CA SER A 51 -12.17 5.78 13.56
C SER A 51 -12.37 5.77 12.03
N ARG A 52 -12.83 4.64 11.49
CA ARG A 52 -13.09 4.46 10.04
C ARG A 52 -11.85 4.46 9.14
N HIS A 53 -10.65 4.18 9.66
CA HIS A 53 -9.41 4.02 8.88
C HIS A 53 -9.62 3.17 7.61
N THR A 54 -10.15 1.96 7.75
CA THR A 54 -10.45 1.05 6.63
C THR A 54 -11.42 1.64 5.62
N GLU A 55 -12.48 2.33 6.07
CA GLU A 55 -13.45 2.95 5.17
C GLU A 55 -12.81 4.08 4.36
N ARG A 56 -11.99 4.93 5.00
CA ARG A 56 -11.29 6.03 4.33
C ARG A 56 -10.32 5.52 3.27
N GLN A 57 -9.52 4.52 3.62
CA GLN A 57 -8.61 3.87 2.69
C GLN A 57 -9.36 3.24 1.49
N GLN A 58 -10.45 2.51 1.76
CA GLN A 58 -11.25 1.88 0.71
C GLN A 58 -11.87 2.91 -0.25
N VAL A 59 -12.40 4.02 0.28
CA VAL A 59 -12.98 5.10 -0.52
C VAL A 59 -11.92 5.76 -1.40
N LEU A 60 -10.70 5.96 -0.89
CA LEU A 60 -9.61 6.51 -1.66
C LEU A 60 -9.15 5.53 -2.77
N LEU A 61 -9.12 4.23 -2.48
CA LEU A 61 -8.75 3.20 -3.45
C LEU A 61 -9.75 3.16 -4.62
N GLU A 62 -11.05 3.17 -4.31
CA GLU A 62 -12.13 3.28 -5.30
C GLU A 62 -11.98 4.53 -6.18
N LEU A 63 -11.63 5.66 -5.57
CA LEU A 63 -11.41 6.92 -6.29
C LEU A 63 -10.22 6.85 -7.25
N LEU A 64 -9.13 6.18 -6.87
CA LEU A 64 -7.95 6.02 -7.72
C LEU A 64 -8.21 5.08 -8.90
N GLN A 65 -8.88 3.95 -8.66
CA GLN A 65 -9.12 2.92 -9.67
C GLN A 65 -10.00 3.39 -10.84
N VAL A 66 -10.88 4.38 -10.62
CA VAL A 66 -11.77 4.91 -11.68
C VAL A 66 -11.12 6.07 -12.46
N GLY A 67 -9.80 6.21 -12.38
CA GLY A 67 -9.03 7.19 -13.14
C GLY A 67 -8.72 8.48 -12.38
N GLY A 68 -8.96 8.51 -11.06
CA GLY A 68 -8.58 9.64 -10.21
C GLY A 68 -7.08 9.96 -10.28
N VAL A 69 -6.22 8.97 -10.56
CA VAL A 69 -4.75 9.12 -10.68
C VAL A 69 -4.35 10.32 -11.54
N VAL A 70 -5.05 10.56 -12.66
CA VAL A 70 -4.74 11.64 -13.62
C VAL A 70 -4.96 13.04 -13.02
N GLN A 71 -5.67 13.16 -11.90
CA GLN A 71 -5.97 14.43 -11.23
C GLN A 71 -5.05 14.72 -10.04
N PHE A 72 -4.24 13.75 -9.60
CA PHE A 72 -3.41 13.90 -8.40
C PHE A 72 -1.97 14.31 -8.72
N ASP A 73 -1.37 15.05 -7.79
CA ASP A 73 0.08 15.05 -7.66
C ASP A 73 0.47 13.73 -6.97
N GLU A 74 1.00 12.78 -7.74
CA GLU A 74 1.33 11.45 -7.24
C GLU A 74 2.33 11.47 -6.07
N GLY A 75 3.28 12.41 -6.06
CA GLY A 75 4.25 12.54 -4.98
C GLY A 75 3.61 12.99 -3.68
N ARG A 76 2.72 13.99 -3.75
CA ARG A 76 1.92 14.45 -2.61
C ARG A 76 0.98 13.35 -2.12
N LEU A 77 0.30 12.65 -3.03
CA LEU A 77 -0.62 11.56 -2.68
C LEU A 77 0.11 10.43 -1.95
N LEU A 78 1.26 10.00 -2.47
CA LEU A 78 2.08 8.98 -1.82
C LEU A 78 2.49 9.41 -0.41
N GLY A 79 3.00 10.64 -0.25
CA GLY A 79 3.40 11.14 1.07
C GLY A 79 2.25 11.30 2.07
N LEU A 80 1.01 11.52 1.60
CA LEU A 80 -0.19 11.51 2.44
C LEU A 80 -0.59 10.07 2.82
N ALA A 81 -0.57 9.15 1.86
CA ALA A 81 -0.93 7.75 2.09
C ALA A 81 0.05 7.05 3.06
N GLU A 82 1.35 7.34 2.95
CA GLU A 82 2.37 6.80 3.86
C GLU A 82 2.16 7.29 5.29
N LYS A 83 1.87 8.59 5.47
CA LYS A 83 1.58 9.18 6.79
C LYS A 83 0.30 8.66 7.42
N ALA A 84 -0.70 8.34 6.59
CA ALA A 84 -1.98 7.79 7.01
C ALA A 84 -1.95 6.27 7.21
N GLU A 85 -0.81 5.61 6.94
CA GLU A 85 -0.68 4.15 6.98
C GLU A 85 -1.69 3.44 6.05
N PHE A 86 -1.98 4.06 4.90
CA PHE A 86 -2.84 3.48 3.88
C PHE A 86 -2.02 2.56 2.97
N TYR A 87 -1.66 1.39 3.48
CA TYR A 87 -0.75 0.46 2.81
C TYR A 87 -1.26 -0.07 1.47
N GLN A 88 -2.58 -0.20 1.25
CA GLN A 88 -3.16 -0.59 -0.05
C GLN A 88 -2.99 0.52 -1.10
N ILE A 89 -3.10 1.78 -0.67
CA ILE A 89 -2.89 2.94 -1.53
C ILE A 89 -1.41 3.06 -1.87
N CYS A 90 -0.53 2.88 -0.89
CA CYS A 90 0.92 2.89 -1.11
C CYS A 90 1.32 1.78 -2.08
N GLU A 91 0.82 0.56 -1.89
CA GLU A 91 1.03 -0.56 -2.81
C GLU A 91 0.61 -0.22 -4.24
N PHE A 92 -0.62 0.28 -4.43
CA PHE A 92 -1.12 0.69 -5.74
C PHE A 92 -0.19 1.73 -6.42
N LEU A 93 0.24 2.75 -5.68
CA LEU A 93 1.12 3.80 -6.22
C LEU A 93 2.54 3.30 -6.50
N TYR A 94 3.05 2.37 -5.69
CA TYR A 94 4.35 1.75 -5.92
C TYR A 94 4.34 0.82 -7.12
N GLU A 95 3.23 0.11 -7.36
CA GLU A 95 3.05 -0.75 -8.54
C GLU A 95 3.09 0.09 -9.82
N GLN A 96 2.37 1.22 -9.87
CA GLN A 96 2.42 2.15 -11.02
C GLN A 96 3.84 2.70 -11.28
N LYS A 97 4.68 2.77 -10.25
CA LYS A 97 6.07 3.26 -10.34
C LYS A 97 7.11 2.15 -10.49
N HIS A 98 6.69 0.89 -10.60
CA HIS A 98 7.58 -0.28 -10.65
C HIS A 98 8.52 -0.39 -9.42
N LEU A 99 8.11 0.13 -8.27
CA LEU A 99 8.87 0.10 -7.02
C LEU A 99 8.43 -1.09 -6.14
N TYR A 100 8.58 -2.30 -6.68
CA TYR A 100 8.04 -3.52 -6.08
C TYR A 100 8.68 -3.92 -4.74
N ASP A 101 9.93 -3.56 -4.52
CA ASP A 101 10.62 -3.76 -3.24
C ASP A 101 9.94 -3.01 -2.09
N LYS A 102 9.39 -1.82 -2.35
CA LYS A 102 8.66 -1.03 -1.36
C LYS A 102 7.28 -1.60 -1.03
N ILE A 103 6.73 -2.44 -1.90
CA ILE A 103 5.45 -3.12 -1.66
C ILE A 103 5.61 -4.16 -0.53
N LEU A 104 6.77 -4.80 -0.39
CA LEU A 104 7.05 -5.68 0.74
C LEU A 104 6.94 -4.93 2.07
N ASP A 105 7.42 -3.68 2.15
CA ASP A 105 7.27 -2.86 3.36
C ASP A 105 5.79 -2.58 3.67
N CYS A 106 4.94 -2.44 2.64
CA CYS A 106 3.50 -2.26 2.82
C CYS A 106 2.86 -3.51 3.45
N TYR A 107 3.17 -4.70 2.96
CA TYR A 107 2.68 -5.95 3.56
C TYR A 107 3.21 -6.17 4.97
N LEU A 108 4.52 -5.98 5.21
CA LEU A 108 5.12 -6.21 6.53
C LEU A 108 4.54 -5.30 7.64
N ARG A 109 4.06 -4.11 7.26
CA ARG A 109 3.47 -3.13 8.17
C ARG A 109 1.95 -3.21 8.26
N ASP A 110 1.27 -3.90 7.35
CA ASP A 110 -0.18 -4.06 7.34
C ASP A 110 -0.63 -5.32 8.10
N PRO A 111 -1.12 -5.22 9.34
CA PRO A 111 -1.44 -6.40 10.16
C PRO A 111 -2.53 -7.29 9.56
N LEU A 112 -3.39 -6.74 8.70
CA LEU A 112 -4.51 -7.47 8.10
C LEU A 112 -4.06 -8.31 6.90
N ARG A 113 -2.98 -7.90 6.23
CA ARG A 113 -2.49 -8.51 4.98
C ARG A 113 -1.08 -9.05 5.06
N LYS A 114 -0.39 -8.91 6.20
CA LYS A 114 1.01 -9.32 6.36
C LYS A 114 1.31 -10.73 5.88
N GLU A 115 0.40 -11.68 6.10
CA GLU A 115 0.48 -13.08 5.64
C GLU A 115 0.46 -13.27 4.12
N GLU A 116 -0.08 -12.30 3.37
CA GLU A 116 -0.18 -12.34 1.90
C GLU A 116 1.18 -12.07 1.21
N ILE A 117 2.18 -11.56 1.97
CA ILE A 117 3.51 -11.23 1.45
C ILE A 117 4.20 -12.41 0.77
N PHE A 118 4.00 -13.63 1.28
CA PHE A 118 4.61 -14.83 0.71
C PHE A 118 4.09 -15.10 -0.71
N ASN A 119 2.78 -14.97 -0.90
CA ASN A 119 2.16 -15.11 -2.21
C ASN A 119 2.62 -14.00 -3.15
N TYR A 120 2.74 -12.76 -2.64
CA TYR A 120 3.23 -11.63 -3.42
C TYR A 120 4.66 -11.86 -3.94
N ILE A 121 5.61 -12.20 -3.04
CA ILE A 121 7.00 -12.48 -3.41
C ILE A 121 7.05 -13.64 -4.41
N HIS A 122 6.35 -14.75 -4.11
CA HIS A 122 6.34 -15.90 -4.99
C HIS A 122 5.83 -15.55 -6.38
N ASN A 123 4.69 -14.87 -6.48
CA ASN A 123 4.08 -14.52 -7.76
C ASN A 123 5.00 -13.60 -8.57
N LEU A 124 5.59 -12.58 -7.95
CA LEU A 124 6.47 -11.64 -8.66
C LEU A 124 7.73 -12.34 -9.21
N LEU A 125 8.35 -13.21 -8.41
CA LEU A 125 9.54 -13.96 -8.84
C LEU A 125 9.22 -15.02 -9.89
N SER A 126 8.05 -15.67 -9.80
CA SER A 126 7.62 -16.74 -10.71
C SER A 126 7.02 -16.23 -12.04
N MET A 127 6.27 -15.13 -12.04
CA MET A 127 5.51 -14.72 -13.23
C MET A 127 6.41 -14.14 -14.33
N PRO A 128 6.08 -14.39 -15.61
CA PRO A 128 6.66 -13.63 -16.72
C PRO A 128 6.08 -12.20 -16.73
N GLY A 129 6.86 -11.22 -17.18
CA GLY A 129 6.42 -9.83 -17.33
C GLY A 129 7.21 -8.82 -16.51
N TYR A 130 7.89 -9.25 -15.44
CA TYR A 130 8.83 -8.43 -14.69
C TYR A 130 10.25 -8.54 -15.27
N SER A 131 10.99 -7.43 -15.24
CA SER A 131 12.40 -7.40 -15.62
C SER A 131 13.28 -8.17 -14.63
N SER A 132 14.52 -8.45 -15.03
CA SER A 132 15.47 -9.13 -14.13
C SER A 132 15.83 -8.23 -12.96
N GLU A 133 15.93 -6.92 -13.19
CA GLU A 133 16.21 -5.91 -12.19
C GLU A 133 15.07 -5.80 -11.17
N GLU A 134 13.81 -5.78 -11.63
CA GLU A 134 12.63 -5.73 -10.76
C GLU A 134 12.56 -6.97 -9.85
N LYS A 135 12.76 -8.16 -10.42
CA LYS A 135 12.82 -9.41 -9.66
C LYS A 135 13.97 -9.40 -8.65
N HIS A 136 15.14 -8.91 -9.05
CA HIS A 136 16.31 -8.87 -8.18
C HIS A 136 16.12 -7.92 -7.00
N CYS A 137 15.51 -6.75 -7.21
CA CYS A 137 15.18 -5.82 -6.11
C CYS A 137 14.26 -6.47 -5.07
N VAL A 138 13.23 -7.20 -5.51
CA VAL A 138 12.32 -7.90 -4.60
C VAL A 138 13.01 -9.07 -3.91
N TRP A 139 13.87 -9.79 -4.64
CA TRP A 139 14.68 -10.87 -4.10
C TRP A 139 15.61 -10.39 -2.97
N ASP A 140 16.36 -9.31 -3.20
CA ASP A 140 17.25 -8.70 -2.19
C ASP A 140 16.46 -8.24 -0.96
N LYS A 141 15.33 -7.58 -1.20
CA LYS A 141 14.46 -7.08 -0.12
C LYS A 141 13.86 -8.22 0.70
N ALA A 142 13.43 -9.31 0.06
CA ALA A 142 12.92 -10.49 0.77
C ALA A 142 14.01 -11.13 1.66
N LEU A 143 15.25 -11.24 1.16
CA LEU A 143 16.38 -11.71 1.97
C LEU A 143 16.73 -10.77 3.11
N LEU A 144 16.65 -9.46 2.89
CA LEU A 144 16.86 -8.48 3.94
C LEU A 144 15.91 -8.73 5.13
N HIS A 145 14.65 -9.06 4.83
CA HIS A 145 13.59 -9.33 5.81
C HIS A 145 13.41 -10.82 6.17
N ILE A 146 14.32 -11.71 5.79
CA ILE A 146 14.12 -13.16 5.95
C ILE A 146 13.84 -13.60 7.40
N ALA A 147 14.47 -12.95 8.39
CA ALA A 147 14.23 -13.23 9.80
C ALA A 147 12.82 -12.85 10.25
N GLU A 148 12.29 -11.73 9.73
CA GLU A 148 10.92 -11.30 9.97
C GLU A 148 9.91 -12.24 9.31
N LEU A 149 10.20 -12.67 8.07
CA LEU A 149 9.39 -13.66 7.35
C LEU A 149 9.34 -15.00 8.10
N VAL A 150 10.48 -15.50 8.59
CA VAL A 150 10.53 -16.74 9.39
C VAL A 150 9.75 -16.59 10.70
N THR A 151 9.79 -15.41 11.32
CA THR A 151 9.01 -15.14 12.54
C THR A 151 7.51 -15.10 12.25
N LEU A 152 7.12 -14.61 11.07
CA LEU A 152 5.73 -14.55 10.62
C LEU A 152 5.17 -15.95 10.34
N ASP A 153 5.82 -16.70 9.44
CA ASP A 153 5.46 -18.08 9.12
C ASP A 153 6.71 -18.88 8.71
N PRO A 154 7.24 -19.76 9.59
CA PRO A 154 8.40 -20.57 9.28
C PRO A 154 8.19 -21.55 8.11
N ALA A 155 6.99 -22.09 7.95
CA ALA A 155 6.70 -23.08 6.92
C ALA A 155 6.66 -22.44 5.54
N LYS A 156 5.90 -21.34 5.38
CA LYS A 156 5.88 -20.57 4.13
C LYS A 156 7.24 -19.98 3.80
N SER A 157 8.01 -19.57 4.83
CA SER A 157 9.38 -19.09 4.63
C SER A 157 10.29 -20.19 4.09
N ALA A 158 10.20 -21.41 4.63
CA ALA A 158 10.97 -22.55 4.14
C ALA A 158 10.61 -22.89 2.68
N ASP A 159 9.32 -22.88 2.34
CA ASP A 159 8.85 -23.10 0.96
C ASP A 159 9.37 -22.01 0.01
N LEU A 160 9.29 -20.74 0.42
CA LEU A 160 9.78 -19.61 -0.35
C LEU A 160 11.30 -19.72 -0.59
N VAL A 161 12.08 -20.05 0.44
CA VAL A 161 13.53 -20.25 0.36
C VAL A 161 13.88 -21.40 -0.57
N ALA A 162 13.19 -22.54 -0.46
CA ALA A 162 13.44 -23.69 -1.31
C ALA A 162 13.19 -23.40 -2.80
N MET A 163 12.17 -22.58 -3.11
CA MET A 163 11.81 -22.26 -4.49
C MET A 163 12.68 -21.16 -5.11
N HIS A 164 12.93 -20.08 -4.35
CA HIS A 164 13.47 -18.83 -4.91
C HIS A 164 14.86 -18.45 -4.40
N PHE A 165 15.33 -19.09 -3.31
CA PHE A 165 16.59 -18.78 -2.65
C PHE A 165 17.46 -20.03 -2.39
N PRO A 166 17.54 -21.02 -3.31
CA PRO A 166 18.23 -22.29 -3.03
C PRO A 166 19.72 -22.11 -2.72
N GLU A 167 20.36 -21.10 -3.30
CA GLU A 167 21.78 -20.79 -3.10
C GLU A 167 22.03 -20.10 -1.74
N GLU A 168 21.01 -19.44 -1.19
CA GLU A 168 21.09 -18.66 0.05
C GLU A 168 20.73 -19.46 1.30
N VAL A 169 20.35 -20.75 1.17
CA VAL A 169 19.97 -21.60 2.32
C VAL A 169 21.02 -21.56 3.43
N ARG A 170 22.31 -21.72 3.09
CA ARG A 170 23.40 -21.70 4.07
C ARG A 170 23.61 -20.30 4.69
N PRO A 171 23.71 -19.21 3.91
CA PRO A 171 23.71 -17.84 4.44
C PRO A 171 22.54 -17.55 5.37
N ILE A 172 21.31 -17.91 4.98
CA ILE A 172 20.09 -17.69 5.75
C ILE A 172 20.16 -18.42 7.10
N ILE A 173 20.48 -19.72 7.11
CA ILE A 173 20.60 -20.50 8.35
C ILE A 173 21.64 -19.85 9.28
N THR A 174 22.80 -19.48 8.74
CA THR A 174 23.87 -18.82 9.51
C THR A 174 23.35 -17.51 10.12
N ARG A 175 22.68 -16.67 9.32
CA ARG A 175 22.12 -15.40 9.77
C ARG A 175 21.07 -15.59 10.87
N LEU A 176 20.21 -16.60 10.77
CA LEU A 176 19.17 -16.88 11.77
C LEU A 176 19.74 -17.45 13.08
N GLN A 177 20.83 -18.23 13.01
CA GLN A 177 21.47 -18.80 14.19
C GLN A 177 22.26 -17.78 15.02
N PHE A 178 22.86 -16.78 14.36
CA PHE A 178 23.78 -15.83 15.01
C PHE A 178 23.29 -14.38 15.00
N GLY A 179 22.19 -14.08 14.32
CA GLY A 179 21.68 -12.71 14.10
C GLY A 179 20.49 -12.30 14.98
N VAL A 180 20.12 -13.08 15.99
CA VAL A 180 19.14 -12.65 17.01
C VAL A 180 19.91 -12.10 18.22
N THR A 181 20.29 -10.83 18.14
CA THR A 181 20.72 -10.00 19.29
C THR A 181 19.98 -8.70 19.26
#